data_AF-A0A424SHV4-F1
#
_entry.id   AF-A0A424SHV4-F1
#
_cell.length_a   1.000
_cell.length_b   1.000
_cell.length_c   1.000
_cell.angle_alpha   90.00
_cell.angle_beta   90.00
_cell.angle_gamma   90.00
#
_symmetry.space_group_name_H-M   'P 1'
#
loop_
_entity.id
_entity.type
_entity.pdbx_description
1 polymer ?
#
loop_
_entity_poly.entity_id
_entity_poly.type
_entity_poly.pdbx_seq_one_letter_code
_entity_poly.pdbx_strand_id
1 'polypeptide(L)'
;MKFLILLPTLLFSFFSFSSDNVMLDKAIKAAQSSRVKDPSSPVFSCMLSQWEGKYIEAQSNSAKKIQVFDVFGYERFLACYRSSSKVGAKGELGVDTEKRKVANGTKFRARVICENNICQATWMDSECCYDLDLNKY
;
A
#
# COMPACT_ATOMS: atom_id res chain seq x y z
N MET A 1 25.73 -4.71 -60.61
CA MET A 1 24.66 -3.70 -60.46
C MET A 1 23.31 -4.35 -60.69
N LYS A 2 22.51 -4.52 -59.63
CA LYS A 2 21.04 -4.63 -59.64
C LYS A 2 20.56 -4.39 -58.21
N PHE A 3 19.93 -3.24 -58.03
CA PHE A 3 19.29 -2.81 -56.79
C PHE A 3 18.02 -3.61 -56.55
N LEU A 4 17.77 -4.02 -55.31
CA LEU A 4 16.44 -4.35 -54.82
C LEU A 4 16.26 -3.68 -53.47
N ILE A 5 15.50 -2.60 -53.50
CA ILE A 5 15.02 -1.84 -52.35
C ILE A 5 13.78 -2.58 -51.84
N LEU A 6 13.73 -2.92 -50.55
CA LEU A 6 12.49 -3.19 -49.84
C LEU A 6 12.51 -2.44 -48.51
N LEU A 7 11.49 -1.58 -48.37
CA LEU A 7 11.25 -0.61 -47.32
C LEU A 7 10.94 -1.26 -45.94
N PRO A 8 11.05 -0.48 -44.85
CA PRO A 8 11.09 -0.97 -43.48
C PRO A 8 9.69 -1.26 -42.93
N THR A 9 9.48 -2.44 -42.37
CA THR A 9 8.32 -2.68 -41.49
C THR A 9 8.62 -2.07 -40.13
N LEU A 10 8.06 -0.88 -39.93
CA LEU A 10 7.81 -0.25 -38.63
C LEU A 10 7.12 -1.26 -37.69
N LEU A 11 7.88 -1.82 -36.75
CA LEU A 11 7.32 -2.43 -35.55
C LEU A 11 6.90 -1.30 -34.60
N PHE A 12 5.66 -0.83 -34.78
CA PHE A 12 4.95 -0.10 -33.74
C PHE A 12 4.61 -1.10 -32.62
N SER A 13 5.56 -1.34 -31.72
CA SER A 13 5.24 -1.90 -30.41
C SER A 13 4.65 -0.78 -29.56
N PHE A 14 3.32 -0.64 -29.60
CA PHE A 14 2.55 0.08 -28.60
C PHE A 14 2.75 -0.62 -27.25
N PHE A 15 3.70 -0.13 -26.45
CA PHE A 15 3.77 -0.43 -25.02
C PHE A 15 2.64 0.31 -24.29
N SER A 16 1.43 -0.24 -24.29
CA SER A 16 0.37 0.16 -23.35
C SER A 16 0.51 -0.66 -22.05
N PHE A 17 1.47 -0.31 -21.19
CA PHE A 17 1.62 -0.94 -19.87
C PHE A 17 2.03 0.05 -18.75
N SER A 18 1.80 1.35 -18.93
CA SER A 18 2.30 2.37 -17.98
C SER A 18 1.23 3.03 -17.08
N SER A 19 -0.07 2.89 -17.34
CA SER A 19 -1.11 3.63 -16.57
C SER A 19 -1.45 3.00 -15.23
N ASP A 20 -1.52 1.66 -15.16
CA ASP A 20 -2.10 0.96 -14.02
C ASP A 20 -1.14 0.97 -12.82
N ASN A 21 0.16 0.92 -13.08
CA ASN A 21 1.19 1.06 -12.06
C ASN A 21 1.22 2.46 -11.43
N VAL A 22 0.89 3.52 -12.19
CA VAL A 22 0.90 4.90 -11.68
C VAL A 22 -0.25 5.14 -10.72
N MET A 23 -1.45 4.65 -11.04
CA MET A 23 -2.60 4.79 -10.15
C MET A 23 -2.49 3.92 -8.90
N LEU A 24 -1.91 2.72 -9.03
CA LEU A 24 -1.60 1.87 -7.89
C LEU A 24 -0.61 2.53 -6.92
N ASP A 25 0.46 3.14 -7.43
CA ASP A 25 1.42 3.89 -6.60
C ASP A 25 0.77 5.07 -5.86
N LYS A 26 -0.12 5.82 -6.54
CA LYS A 26 -0.90 6.87 -5.89
C LYS A 26 -1.81 6.33 -4.79
N ALA A 27 -2.43 5.17 -5.02
CA ALA A 27 -3.28 4.54 -4.02
C ALA A 27 -2.47 4.13 -2.78
N ILE A 28 -1.28 3.54 -2.97
CA ILE A 28 -0.36 3.19 -1.89
C ILE A 28 0.07 4.43 -1.11
N LYS A 29 0.47 5.51 -1.80
CA LYS A 29 0.84 6.79 -1.17
C LYS A 29 -0.31 7.43 -0.39
N ALA A 30 -1.55 7.29 -0.87
CA ALA A 30 -2.73 7.76 -0.14
C ALA A 30 -2.95 6.94 1.14
N ALA A 31 -2.79 5.62 1.10
CA ALA A 31 -2.85 4.78 2.30
C ALA A 31 -1.73 5.12 3.31
N GLN A 32 -0.50 5.33 2.84
CA GLN A 32 0.63 5.74 3.67
C GLN A 32 0.40 7.09 4.36
N SER A 33 -0.10 8.08 3.63
CA SER A 33 -0.32 9.44 4.16
C SER A 33 -1.58 9.58 5.01
N SER A 34 -2.59 8.75 4.79
CA SER A 34 -3.83 8.67 5.60
C SER A 34 -3.67 7.90 6.92
N ARG A 35 -2.44 7.58 7.32
CA ARG A 35 -2.16 6.90 8.59
C ARG A 35 -2.90 7.57 9.75
N VAL A 36 -3.65 6.76 10.48
CA VAL A 36 -4.47 7.22 11.58
C VAL A 36 -3.59 7.82 12.68
N LYS A 37 -3.85 9.09 13.01
CA LYS A 37 -3.15 9.85 14.06
C LYS A 37 -3.80 9.71 15.45
N ASP A 38 -4.91 8.99 15.54
CA ASP A 38 -5.59 8.71 16.80
C ASP A 38 -4.88 7.58 17.56
N PRO A 39 -4.40 7.83 18.80
CA PRO A 39 -3.79 6.82 19.66
C PRO A 39 -4.64 5.58 19.94
N SER A 40 -5.97 5.67 19.81
CA SER A 40 -6.88 4.52 20.00
C SER A 40 -6.82 3.51 18.85
N SER A 41 -6.35 3.94 17.66
CA SER A 41 -6.33 3.10 16.46
C SER A 41 -5.30 1.97 16.56
N PRO A 42 -5.63 0.76 16.08
CA PRO A 42 -4.68 -0.35 16.01
C PRO A 42 -3.52 -0.10 15.04
N VAL A 43 -3.69 0.82 14.08
CA VAL A 43 -2.64 1.21 13.11
C VAL A 43 -1.75 2.34 13.65
N PHE A 44 -2.14 2.96 14.78
CA PHE A 44 -1.39 4.05 15.38
C PHE A 44 -0.04 3.56 15.93
N SER A 45 1.02 4.29 15.62
CA SER A 45 2.42 3.99 15.98
C SER A 45 3.02 2.72 15.36
N CYS A 46 2.27 1.90 14.61
CA CYS A 46 2.86 0.75 13.92
C CYS A 46 3.81 1.20 12.81
N MET A 47 4.94 0.54 12.60
CA MET A 47 5.78 0.76 11.41
C MET A 47 5.38 -0.25 10.33
N LEU A 48 4.92 0.25 9.17
CA LEU A 48 4.50 -0.56 8.04
C LEU A 48 5.52 -0.35 6.92
N SER A 49 6.25 -1.40 6.58
CA SER A 49 7.39 -1.30 5.66
C SER A 49 7.15 -1.98 4.32
N GLN A 50 6.28 -2.99 4.27
CA GLN A 50 5.88 -3.64 3.03
C GLN A 50 4.45 -3.22 2.69
N TRP A 51 4.24 -2.88 1.42
CA TRP A 51 2.98 -2.39 0.90
C TRP A 51 2.64 -3.13 -0.39
N GLU A 52 1.40 -3.54 -0.51
CA GLU A 52 0.85 -4.22 -1.68
C GLU A 52 -0.48 -3.55 -2.02
N GLY A 53 -0.84 -3.49 -3.30
CA GLY A 53 -2.15 -3.01 -3.70
C GLY A 53 -2.79 -3.95 -4.72
N LYS A 54 -4.10 -4.13 -4.60
CA LYS A 54 -4.91 -4.98 -5.45
C LYS A 54 -6.08 -4.18 -6.01
N TYR A 55 -6.17 -4.11 -7.33
CA TYR A 55 -7.29 -3.47 -8.01
C TYR A 55 -8.59 -4.25 -7.82
N ILE A 56 -9.69 -3.55 -7.59
CA ILE A 56 -11.03 -4.11 -7.40
C ILE A 56 -11.90 -3.70 -8.59
N GLU A 57 -11.86 -4.52 -9.64
CA GLU A 57 -12.62 -4.28 -10.87
C GLU A 57 -14.13 -4.10 -10.60
N ALA A 58 -14.70 -4.95 -9.74
CA ALA A 58 -16.13 -4.93 -9.43
C ALA A 58 -16.63 -3.62 -8.78
N GLN A 59 -15.74 -2.80 -8.20
CA GLN A 59 -16.10 -1.51 -7.59
C GLN A 59 -15.59 -0.32 -8.40
N SER A 60 -14.85 -0.58 -9.47
CA SER A 60 -14.25 0.44 -10.31
C SER A 60 -15.16 0.78 -11.47
N ASN A 61 -15.06 2.01 -11.97
CA ASN A 61 -15.87 2.48 -13.08
C ASN A 61 -15.04 3.40 -13.99
N SER A 62 -14.60 2.86 -15.11
CA SER A 62 -13.78 3.59 -16.09
C SER A 62 -14.51 4.79 -16.70
N ALA A 63 -15.82 4.69 -16.92
CA ALA A 63 -16.63 5.79 -17.47
C ALA A 63 -16.70 6.99 -16.51
N LYS A 64 -16.70 6.73 -15.21
CA LYS A 64 -16.66 7.75 -14.15
C LYS A 64 -15.25 8.09 -13.68
N LYS A 65 -14.20 7.49 -14.28
CA LYS A 65 -12.80 7.62 -13.85
C LYS A 65 -12.59 7.30 -12.37
N ILE A 66 -13.31 6.29 -11.88
CA ILE A 66 -13.21 5.77 -10.51
C ILE A 66 -12.43 4.46 -10.56
N GLN A 67 -11.36 4.37 -9.78
CA GLN A 67 -10.59 3.15 -9.58
C GLN A 67 -10.52 2.85 -8.09
N VAL A 68 -10.86 1.61 -7.72
CA VAL A 68 -10.87 1.17 -6.33
C VAL A 68 -9.77 0.13 -6.12
N PHE A 69 -9.01 0.30 -5.05
CA PHE A 69 -7.92 -0.59 -4.67
C PHE A 69 -8.09 -1.03 -3.22
N ASP A 70 -7.78 -2.29 -2.93
CA ASP A 70 -7.42 -2.71 -1.58
C ASP A 70 -5.90 -2.59 -1.45
N VAL A 71 -5.43 -1.75 -0.54
CA VAL A 71 -4.02 -1.55 -0.22
C VAL A 71 -3.71 -2.20 1.11
N PHE A 72 -2.71 -3.07 1.14
CA PHE A 72 -2.25 -3.79 2.30
C PHE A 72 -0.94 -3.19 2.79
N GLY A 73 -0.87 -2.91 4.08
CA GLY A 73 0.36 -2.53 4.77
C GLY A 73 0.71 -3.60 5.79
N TYR A 74 1.93 -4.11 5.75
CA TYR A 74 2.39 -5.16 6.66
C TYR A 74 3.26 -4.57 7.76
N GLU A 75 2.92 -4.92 9.00
CA GLU A 75 3.74 -4.63 10.16
C GLU A 75 5.01 -5.48 10.09
N ARG A 76 6.17 -4.81 10.03
CA ARG A 76 7.41 -5.48 10.39
C ARG A 76 7.62 -5.24 11.86
N PHE A 77 7.94 -6.34 12.55
CA PHE A 77 8.05 -6.59 13.99
C PHE A 77 8.72 -5.54 14.90
N LEU A 78 9.16 -4.41 14.35
CA LEU A 78 9.60 -3.22 15.06
C LEU A 78 8.38 -2.32 15.33
N ALA A 79 7.85 -2.44 16.55
CA ALA A 79 7.44 -1.29 17.36
C ALA A 79 6.05 -0.66 17.13
N CYS A 80 4.94 -1.40 17.26
CA CYS A 80 3.66 -0.77 17.65
C CYS A 80 3.66 -0.43 19.16
N TYR A 81 4.53 0.50 19.59
CA TYR A 81 4.64 0.85 21.02
C TYR A 81 3.50 1.77 21.49
N ARG A 82 3.05 1.57 22.73
CA ARG A 82 2.31 2.59 23.49
C ARG A 82 3.30 3.65 23.99
N SER A 83 3.53 4.73 23.23
CA SER A 83 4.24 5.88 23.77
C SER A 83 3.36 6.58 24.81
N SER A 84 3.77 6.57 26.08
CA SER A 84 3.22 7.48 27.11
C SER A 84 3.77 8.90 26.97
N SER A 85 4.82 9.10 26.15
CA SER A 85 5.39 10.40 25.85
C SER A 85 4.62 11.07 24.72
N LYS A 86 4.15 12.30 24.97
CA LYS A 86 3.56 13.20 23.96
C LYS A 86 4.59 13.72 22.95
N VAL A 87 5.88 13.41 23.13
CA VAL A 87 6.99 13.84 22.28
C VAL A 87 7.83 12.59 21.99
N GLY A 88 7.52 11.90 20.91
CA GLY A 88 8.16 10.63 20.55
C GLY A 88 9.59 10.85 20.06
N ALA A 89 10.57 10.35 20.80
CA ALA A 89 11.89 10.11 20.24
C ALA A 89 11.77 9.02 19.16
N LYS A 90 12.34 9.27 17.99
CA LYS A 90 12.45 8.29 16.90
C LYS A 90 13.30 7.11 17.40
N GLY A 91 12.68 5.95 17.55
CA GLY A 91 13.40 4.67 17.67
C GLY A 91 13.83 4.25 19.08
N GLU A 92 13.04 4.53 20.13
CA GLU A 92 13.31 3.94 21.46
C GLU A 92 13.08 2.41 21.47
N LEU A 93 14.13 1.70 21.03
CA LEU A 93 14.55 0.41 21.54
C LEU A 93 14.86 0.56 23.04
N GLY A 94 13.89 0.27 23.90
CA GLY A 94 14.08 0.45 25.34
C GLY A 94 12.84 0.23 26.19
N VAL A 95 11.98 -0.73 25.84
CA VAL A 95 10.90 -1.18 26.74
C VAL A 95 11.24 -2.54 27.31
N ASP A 96 11.31 -2.64 28.65
CA ASP A 96 11.62 -3.87 29.40
C ASP A 96 10.68 -5.05 29.07
N THR A 97 9.51 -4.75 28.49
CA THR A 97 8.57 -5.71 27.91
C THR A 97 7.98 -5.13 26.64
N GLU A 98 7.90 -5.94 25.58
CA GLU A 98 7.35 -5.52 24.30
C GLU A 98 5.83 -5.20 24.44
N LYS A 99 5.49 -3.92 24.64
CA LYS A 99 4.08 -3.48 24.73
C LYS A 99 3.50 -3.25 23.33
N ARG A 100 3.17 -4.34 22.65
CA ARG A 100 2.53 -4.30 21.32
C ARG A 100 1.04 -3.97 21.43
N LYS A 101 0.54 -3.15 20.49
CA LYS A 101 -0.91 -2.94 20.32
C LYS A 101 -1.59 -4.01 19.46
N VAL A 102 -0.84 -4.64 18.57
CA VAL A 102 -1.33 -5.67 17.63
C VAL A 102 -0.39 -6.87 17.67
N ALA A 103 -0.91 -8.02 17.26
CA ALA A 103 -0.13 -9.24 17.17
C ALA A 103 1.01 -9.12 16.14
N ASN A 104 2.03 -9.94 16.32
CA ASN A 104 3.14 -10.03 15.40
C ASN A 104 2.66 -10.39 13.99
N GLY A 105 3.13 -9.67 12.97
CA GLY A 105 2.83 -10.03 11.59
C GLY A 105 1.39 -9.68 11.25
N THR A 106 0.95 -8.49 11.65
CA THR A 106 -0.37 -7.98 11.31
C THR A 106 -0.36 -7.32 9.94
N LYS A 107 -1.25 -7.77 9.06
CA LYS A 107 -1.59 -7.16 7.78
C LYS A 107 -2.78 -6.22 7.98
N PHE A 108 -2.62 -4.97 7.59
CA PHE A 108 -3.69 -3.98 7.64
C PHE A 108 -4.20 -3.69 6.24
N ARG A 109 -5.52 -3.58 6.08
CA ARG A 109 -6.13 -3.25 4.80
C ARG A 109 -6.74 -1.85 4.83
N ALA A 110 -6.39 -1.05 3.82
CA ALA A 110 -7.06 0.18 3.49
C ALA A 110 -7.79 0.02 2.15
N ARG A 111 -9.04 0.46 2.07
CA ARG A 111 -9.73 0.67 0.80
C ARG A 111 -9.38 2.05 0.29
N VAL A 112 -8.89 2.13 -0.94
CA VAL A 112 -8.52 3.37 -1.58
C VAL A 112 -9.39 3.59 -2.80
N ILE A 113 -10.11 4.71 -2.81
CA ILE A 113 -10.92 5.15 -3.93
C ILE A 113 -10.19 6.30 -4.60
N CYS A 114 -9.82 6.09 -5.85
CA CYS A 114 -9.20 7.10 -6.69
C CYS A 114 -10.20 7.59 -7.73
N GLU A 115 -10.63 8.83 -7.59
CA GLU A 115 -11.54 9.49 -8.55
C GLU A 115 -10.82 10.69 -9.15
N ASN A 116 -10.81 10.79 -10.49
CA ASN A 116 -10.15 11.89 -11.21
C ASN A 116 -8.69 12.11 -10.76
N ASN A 117 -7.94 11.03 -10.53
CA ASN A 117 -6.55 11.02 -10.03
C ASN A 117 -6.34 11.47 -8.57
N ILE A 118 -7.42 11.74 -7.82
CA ILE A 118 -7.37 12.05 -6.39
C ILE A 118 -7.74 10.78 -5.63
N CYS A 119 -6.85 10.31 -4.77
CA CYS A 119 -7.04 9.08 -4.01
C CYS A 119 -7.35 9.38 -2.54
N GLN A 120 -8.41 8.76 -2.04
CA GLN A 120 -8.79 8.80 -0.63
C GLN A 120 -8.75 7.38 -0.07
N ALA A 121 -8.12 7.23 1.08
CA ALA A 121 -7.93 5.95 1.73
C ALA A 121 -8.74 5.86 3.03
N THR A 122 -9.35 4.70 3.24
CA THR A 122 -10.11 4.37 4.45
C THR A 122 -9.60 3.04 4.98
N TRP A 123 -9.09 3.03 6.21
CA TRP A 123 -8.63 1.82 6.88
C TRP A 123 -9.84 0.98 7.29
N MET A 124 -9.84 -0.30 6.89
CA MET A 124 -11.00 -1.19 6.99
C MET A 124 -10.85 -2.16 8.15
N ASP A 125 -9.86 -3.05 8.04
CA ASP A 125 -9.63 -4.16 8.96
C ASP A 125 -8.15 -4.54 9.02
N SER A 126 -7.85 -5.47 9.90
CA SER A 126 -6.52 -6.04 10.08
C SER A 126 -6.62 -7.53 10.35
N GLU A 127 -5.63 -8.26 9.89
CA GLU A 127 -5.51 -9.70 10.08
C GLU A 127 -4.12 -10.02 10.61
N CYS A 128 -4.02 -10.85 11.65
CA CYS A 128 -2.75 -11.22 12.27
C CYS A 128 -2.08 -12.40 11.57
N CYS A 129 -0.94 -12.78 12.14
CA CYS A 129 -0.43 -14.14 12.07
C CYS A 129 0.17 -14.47 10.70
N TYR A 130 0.86 -13.47 10.13
CA TYR A 130 1.68 -13.61 8.95
C TYR A 130 3.15 -13.76 9.33
N ASP A 131 3.86 -14.66 8.64
CA ASP A 131 5.31 -14.76 8.71
C ASP A 131 6.00 -13.67 7.88
N LEU A 132 7.34 -13.71 7.83
CA LEU A 132 8.14 -12.74 7.07
C LEU A 132 7.95 -12.84 5.55
N ASP A 133 7.46 -13.99 5.08
CA ASP A 133 7.18 -14.30 3.68
C ASP A 133 5.70 -14.07 3.32
N LEU A 134 4.94 -13.47 4.24
CA LEU A 134 3.51 -13.15 4.11
C LEU A 134 2.60 -14.38 4.01
N ASN A 135 3.03 -15.52 4.52
CA ASN A 135 2.19 -16.70 4.69
C ASN A 135 1.52 -16.68 6.06
N LYS A 136 0.25 -17.11 6.08
CA LYS A 136 -0.52 -17.23 7.32
C LYS A 136 -0.17 -18.53 8.04
N TYR A 137 0.00 -18.48 9.36
CA TYR A 137 0.25 -19.65 10.22
C TYR A 137 -0.80 -19.83 11.32
#